data_AF-A0A8D8IYY3-F1
#
_entry.id   AF-A0A8D8IYY3-F1
#
_cell.length_a   1.000
_cell.length_b   1.000
_cell.length_c   1.000
_cell.angle_alpha   90.00
_cell.angle_beta   90.00
_cell.angle_gamma   90.00
#
_symmetry.space_group_name_H-M   'P 1'
#
loop_
_entity.id
_entity.type
_entity.pdbx_description
1 polymer ?
#
loop_
_entity_poly.entity_id
_entity_poly.type
_entity_poly.pdbx_seq_one_letter_code
_entity_poly.pdbx_strand_id
1 'polypeptide(L)'
;QTLYSDRKLTVTEEPAGPGRPQILHFQSRPAAARLIQWEAVLRGDGLFVEIPCEPFPDGSKESFISLLEFAEEHLKVVSVFVCFYKNREDRVKLVRTFSFLGFEMVKPGHALVPARPDVLFMAYNFDRDSS
;
A
#
# COMPACT_ATOMS: atom_id res chain seq x y z
N GLN A 1 17.48 -2.85 -4.95
CA GLN A 1 18.35 -1.78 -4.41
C GLN A 1 17.68 -1.20 -3.18
N THR A 2 18.41 -0.91 -2.08
CA THR A 2 17.81 -0.23 -0.93
C THR A 2 17.59 1.23 -1.26
N LEU A 3 16.35 1.71 -1.15
CA LEU A 3 15.98 3.11 -1.36
C LEU A 3 15.97 3.89 -0.06
N TYR A 4 15.51 3.27 1.01
CA TYR A 4 15.39 3.90 2.31
C TYR A 4 15.53 2.87 3.43
N SER A 5 16.07 3.30 4.56
CA SER A 5 16.09 2.48 5.77
C SER A 5 16.16 3.38 6.99
N ASP A 6 15.23 3.21 7.91
CA ASP A 6 15.26 3.81 9.24
C ASP A 6 15.06 2.74 10.34
N ARG A 7 14.65 3.15 11.53
CA ARG A 7 14.41 2.24 12.67
C ARG A 7 13.10 1.44 12.54
N LYS A 8 12.13 1.92 11.75
CA LYS A 8 10.79 1.33 11.64
C LYS A 8 10.62 0.54 10.34
N LEU A 9 11.23 1.01 9.25
CA LEU A 9 10.94 0.63 7.89
C LEU A 9 12.21 0.57 7.03
N THR A 10 12.34 -0.49 6.26
CA THR A 10 13.30 -0.62 5.16
C THR A 10 12.52 -0.70 3.86
N VAL A 11 12.85 0.16 2.90
CA VAL A 11 12.25 0.17 1.57
C VAL A 11 13.30 -0.21 0.54
N THR A 12 13.00 -1.26 -0.22
CA THR A 12 13.85 -1.69 -1.33
C THR A 12 13.06 -1.62 -2.63
N GLU A 13 13.75 -1.39 -3.73
CA GLU A 13 13.19 -1.33 -5.06
C GLU A 13 13.72 -2.49 -5.90
N GLU A 14 12.83 -3.10 -6.67
CA GLU A 14 13.26 -4.01 -7.73
C GLU A 14 13.79 -3.21 -8.93
N PRO A 15 14.94 -3.59 -9.51
CA PRO A 15 15.52 -2.86 -10.64
C PRO A 15 14.50 -2.78 -11.80
N ALA A 16 14.01 -1.56 -12.06
CA ALA A 16 13.05 -1.31 -13.12
C ALA A 16 13.71 -1.54 -14.50
N GLY A 17 13.33 -2.63 -15.17
CA GLY A 17 13.65 -2.84 -16.58
C GLY A 17 12.80 -1.93 -17.48
N PRO A 18 13.17 -1.76 -18.76
CA PRO A 18 12.39 -0.94 -19.69
C PRO A 18 10.94 -1.45 -19.78
N GLY A 19 9.98 -0.58 -19.46
CA GLY A 19 8.55 -0.88 -19.48
C GLY A 19 8.01 -1.63 -18.26
N ARG A 20 8.83 -1.89 -17.23
CA ARG A 20 8.34 -2.50 -15.98
C ARG A 20 7.88 -1.44 -14.99
N PRO A 21 6.79 -1.69 -14.25
CA PRO A 21 6.40 -0.83 -13.14
C PRO A 21 7.49 -0.82 -12.06
N GLN A 22 7.60 0.29 -11.34
CA GLN A 22 8.52 0.41 -10.21
C GLN A 22 7.93 -0.33 -9.01
N ILE A 23 8.53 -1.46 -8.64
CA ILE A 23 8.07 -2.28 -7.51
C ILE A 23 8.89 -1.93 -6.28
N LEU A 24 8.18 -1.59 -5.21
CA LEU A 24 8.70 -1.24 -3.91
C LEU A 24 8.32 -2.32 -2.90
N HIS A 25 9.31 -2.78 -2.15
CA HIS A 25 9.16 -3.72 -1.05
C HIS A 25 9.40 -2.98 0.26
N PHE A 26 8.36 -2.93 1.09
CA PHE A 26 8.35 -2.31 2.40
C PHE A 26 8.50 -3.38 3.46
N GLN A 27 9.53 -3.30 4.27
CA GLN A 27 9.83 -4.26 5.31
C GLN A 27 9.89 -3.58 6.66
N SER A 28 9.10 -4.06 7.62
CA SER A 28 9.18 -3.58 9.01
C SER A 28 9.36 -4.75 9.98
N ARG A 29 10.00 -4.45 11.10
CA ARG A 29 10.13 -5.39 12.22
C ARG A 29 9.72 -4.70 13.53
N PRO A 30 8.42 -4.65 13.84
CA PRO A 30 7.97 -4.20 15.16
C PRO A 30 8.60 -5.08 16.24
N ALA A 31 9.02 -4.48 17.36
CA ALA A 31 9.86 -5.10 18.39
C ALA A 31 9.50 -6.57 18.71
N ALA A 32 10.40 -7.50 18.37
CA ALA A 32 10.30 -8.96 18.54
C ALA A 32 9.23 -9.72 17.71
N ALA A 33 8.53 -9.05 16.79
CA ALA A 33 7.55 -9.68 15.90
C ALA A 33 8.17 -10.32 14.64
N ARG A 34 7.36 -11.11 13.92
CA ARG A 34 7.69 -11.60 12.57
C ARG A 34 7.93 -10.42 11.63
N LEU A 35 8.83 -10.61 10.66
CA LEU A 35 9.03 -9.64 9.58
C LEU A 35 7.71 -9.40 8.85
N ILE A 36 7.33 -8.14 8.69
CA ILE A 36 6.14 -7.73 7.94
C ILE A 36 6.62 -7.15 6.62
N GLN A 37 6.06 -7.64 5.52
CA GLN A 37 6.41 -7.17 4.18
C GLN A 37 5.16 -6.73 3.42
N TRP A 38 5.26 -5.59 2.75
CA TRP A 38 4.27 -5.11 1.79
C TRP A 38 4.93 -4.93 0.44
N GLU A 39 4.25 -5.42 -0.60
CA GLU A 39 4.63 -5.16 -1.98
C GLU A 39 3.74 -4.04 -2.52
N ALA A 40 4.36 -3.07 -3.17
CA ALA A 40 3.63 -1.98 -3.80
C ALA A 40 4.21 -1.60 -5.14
N VAL A 41 3.36 -1.08 -6.01
CA VAL A 41 3.75 -0.52 -7.31
C VAL A 41 3.61 0.99 -7.26
N LEU A 42 4.69 1.71 -7.52
CA LEU A 42 4.66 3.16 -7.71
C LEU A 42 4.32 3.49 -9.17
N ARG A 43 3.25 4.26 -9.39
CA ARG A 43 2.79 4.66 -10.73
C ARG A 43 2.26 6.09 -10.73
N GLY A 44 3.01 7.00 -11.34
CA GLY A 44 2.69 8.42 -11.30
C GLY A 44 2.60 8.89 -9.85
N ASP A 45 1.52 9.59 -9.51
CA ASP A 45 1.28 10.10 -8.16
C ASP A 45 0.53 9.11 -7.24
N GLY A 46 0.49 7.82 -7.60
CA GLY A 46 -0.21 6.78 -6.86
C GLY A 46 0.69 5.62 -6.44
N LEU A 47 0.61 5.20 -5.18
CA LEU A 47 1.23 3.99 -4.67
C LEU A 47 0.17 2.89 -4.52
N PHE A 48 0.36 1.74 -5.17
CA PHE A 48 -0.59 0.63 -5.16
C PHE A 48 -0.05 -0.53 -4.34
N VAL A 49 -0.58 -0.74 -3.13
CA VAL A 49 -0.17 -1.78 -2.20
C VAL A 49 -1.06 -3.02 -2.36
N GLU A 50 -0.44 -4.16 -2.68
CA GLU A 50 -1.16 -5.43 -2.71
C GLU A 50 -1.32 -5.99 -1.30
N ILE A 51 -2.56 -6.33 -0.94
CA ILE A 51 -2.85 -6.92 0.37
C ILE A 51 -2.68 -8.45 0.28
N PRO A 52 -1.75 -9.04 1.05
CA PRO A 52 -1.52 -10.48 1.01
C PRO A 52 -2.77 -11.26 1.44
N CYS A 53 -2.92 -12.47 0.91
CA CYS A 53 -3.99 -13.40 1.31
C CYS A 53 -3.81 -13.93 2.74
N GLU A 54 -2.59 -13.88 3.26
CA GLU A 54 -2.27 -14.33 4.60
C GLU A 54 -2.87 -13.41 5.68
N PRO A 55 -3.21 -13.95 6.86
CA PRO A 55 -3.62 -13.14 7.99
C PRO A 55 -2.56 -12.10 8.34
N PHE A 56 -3.00 -10.88 8.66
CA PHE A 56 -2.11 -9.83 9.11
C PHE A 56 -1.39 -10.24 10.41
N PRO A 57 -0.05 -10.34 10.43
CA PRO A 57 0.69 -10.59 11.66
C PRO A 57 0.53 -9.42 12.65
N ASP A 58 0.79 -9.70 13.93
CA ASP A 58 0.84 -8.66 14.96
C ASP A 58 1.83 -7.55 14.56
N GLY A 59 1.42 -6.30 14.70
CA GLY A 59 2.20 -5.14 14.27
C GLY A 59 1.95 -4.69 12.83
N SER A 60 1.05 -5.34 12.08
CA SER A 60 0.74 -4.96 10.69
C SER A 60 0.16 -3.56 10.58
N LYS A 61 -0.59 -3.10 11.58
CA LYS A 61 -1.16 -1.75 11.58
C LYS A 61 -0.05 -0.70 11.67
N GLU A 62 0.86 -0.85 12.62
CA GLU A 62 2.00 0.03 12.83
C GLU A 62 2.93 0.02 11.62
N SER A 63 3.17 -1.17 11.05
CA SER A 63 3.90 -1.35 9.79
C SER A 63 3.27 -0.57 8.64
N PHE A 64 1.94 -0.70 8.48
CA PHE A 64 1.20 -0.03 7.42
C PHE A 64 1.16 1.49 7.60
N ILE A 65 1.08 1.98 8.85
CA ILE A 65 1.19 3.41 9.15
C ILE A 65 2.57 3.93 8.72
N SER A 66 3.66 3.24 9.05
CA SER A 66 5.00 3.65 8.58
C SER A 66 5.14 3.63 7.05
N LEU A 67 4.43 2.73 6.36
CA LEU A 67 4.34 2.77 4.89
C LEU A 67 3.64 4.05 4.41
N LEU A 68 2.53 4.45 5.04
CA LEU A 68 1.83 5.69 4.69
C LEU A 68 2.70 6.93 4.95
N GLU A 69 3.36 7.00 6.11
CA GLU A 69 4.32 8.06 6.45
C GLU A 69 5.40 8.17 5.36
N PHE A 70 5.98 7.05 4.94
CA PHE A 70 6.98 7.05 3.86
C PHE A 70 6.40 7.49 2.50
N ALA A 71 5.20 7.04 2.16
CA ALA A 71 4.55 7.40 0.91
C ALA A 71 4.32 8.91 0.81
N GLU A 72 3.92 9.56 1.90
CA GLU A 72 3.71 11.00 1.98
C GLU A 72 5.02 11.79 2.04
N GLU A 73 5.92 11.39 2.94
CA GLU A 73 7.11 12.18 3.24
C GLU A 73 8.20 12.02 2.19
N HIS A 74 8.36 10.82 1.63
CA HIS A 74 9.51 10.46 0.80
C HIS A 74 9.11 10.24 -0.67
N LEU A 75 8.02 9.54 -0.94
CA LEU A 75 7.53 9.36 -2.31
C LEU A 75 6.72 10.54 -2.83
N LYS A 76 6.16 11.36 -1.93
CA LYS A 76 5.32 12.53 -2.26
C LYS A 76 4.13 12.17 -3.16
N VAL A 77 3.60 10.96 -3.01
CA VAL A 77 2.42 10.52 -3.76
C VAL A 77 1.19 11.29 -3.28
N VAL A 78 0.20 11.45 -4.16
CA VAL A 78 -1.08 12.09 -3.82
C VAL A 78 -2.02 11.08 -3.16
N SER A 79 -1.95 9.81 -3.59
CA SER A 79 -2.85 8.77 -3.13
C SER A 79 -2.14 7.44 -2.90
N VAL A 80 -2.59 6.71 -1.89
CA VAL A 80 -2.25 5.30 -1.68
C VAL A 80 -3.47 4.46 -1.97
N PHE A 81 -3.32 3.43 -2.79
CA PHE A 81 -4.33 2.46 -3.13
C PHE A 81 -4.00 1.14 -2.46
N VAL A 82 -4.98 0.49 -1.84
CA VAL A 82 -4.87 -0.92 -1.45
C VAL A 82 -5.71 -1.76 -2.39
N CYS A 83 -5.19 -2.92 -2.79
CA CYS A 83 -5.87 -3.81 -3.70
C CYS A 83 -5.83 -5.28 -3.25
N PHE A 84 -6.94 -5.99 -3.49
CA PHE A 84 -7.07 -7.42 -3.22
C PHE A 84 -8.18 -8.06 -4.05
N TYR A 85 -8.10 -9.37 -4.29
CA TYR A 85 -9.10 -10.10 -5.05
C TYR A 85 -10.48 -10.12 -4.37
N LYS A 86 -11.55 -9.97 -5.18
CA LYS A 86 -12.94 -9.94 -4.71
C LYS A 86 -13.45 -11.28 -4.17
N ASN A 87 -12.81 -12.38 -4.54
CA ASN A 87 -13.21 -13.74 -4.16
C ASN A 87 -12.69 -14.17 -2.77
N ARG A 88 -11.92 -13.30 -2.09
CA ARG A 88 -11.43 -13.54 -0.74
C ARG A 88 -12.56 -13.68 0.28
N GLU A 89 -12.48 -14.68 1.15
CA GLU A 89 -13.45 -14.90 2.23
C GLU A 89 -13.42 -13.79 3.28
N ASP A 90 -12.25 -13.19 3.51
CA ASP A 90 -12.03 -12.10 4.47
C ASP A 90 -12.30 -10.70 3.90
N ARG A 91 -12.81 -10.59 2.66
CA ARG A 91 -13.09 -9.32 1.96
C ARG A 91 -13.82 -8.30 2.83
N VAL A 92 -14.87 -8.71 3.53
CA VAL A 92 -15.68 -7.80 4.37
C VAL A 92 -14.86 -7.25 5.54
N LYS A 93 -13.98 -8.07 6.13
CA LYS A 93 -13.09 -7.63 7.20
C LYS A 93 -12.05 -6.65 6.67
N LEU A 94 -11.45 -6.92 5.51
CA LEU A 94 -10.46 -6.02 4.89
C LEU A 94 -11.06 -4.66 4.59
N VAL A 95 -12.21 -4.62 3.91
CA VAL A 95 -12.90 -3.35 3.60
C VAL A 95 -13.14 -2.57 4.89
N ARG A 96 -13.64 -3.23 5.94
CA ARG A 96 -13.87 -2.59 7.23
C ARG A 96 -12.57 -2.06 7.86
N THR A 97 -11.50 -2.84 7.86
CA THR A 97 -10.20 -2.45 8.42
C THR A 97 -9.64 -1.22 7.72
N PHE A 98 -9.60 -1.20 6.39
CA PHE A 98 -9.07 -0.07 5.65
C PHE A 98 -9.99 1.16 5.71
N SER A 99 -11.32 0.98 5.74
CA SER A 99 -12.23 2.09 6.00
C SER A 99 -12.00 2.74 7.37
N PHE A 100 -11.67 1.97 8.41
CA PHE A 100 -11.29 2.55 9.70
C PHE A 100 -9.96 3.32 9.66
N LEU A 101 -9.09 3.03 8.70
CA LEU A 101 -7.86 3.77 8.43
C LEU A 101 -8.09 4.98 7.50
N GLY A 102 -9.33 5.25 7.08
CA GLY A 102 -9.68 6.37 6.21
C GLY A 102 -9.68 6.05 4.71
N PHE A 103 -9.54 4.79 4.32
CA PHE A 103 -9.63 4.40 2.92
C PHE A 103 -11.09 4.33 2.44
N GLU A 104 -11.32 4.85 1.23
CA GLU A 104 -12.63 4.83 0.58
C GLU A 104 -12.66 3.90 -0.63
N MET A 105 -13.84 3.38 -0.97
CA MET A 105 -13.99 2.53 -2.15
C MET A 105 -13.75 3.33 -3.43
N VAL A 106 -12.85 2.83 -4.29
CA VAL A 106 -12.63 3.44 -5.60
C VAL A 106 -13.80 3.14 -6.54
N LYS A 107 -14.31 4.20 -7.18
CA LYS A 107 -15.38 4.07 -8.18
C LYS A 107 -14.85 3.35 -9.44
N PRO A 108 -15.65 2.48 -10.07
CA PRO A 108 -15.32 1.91 -11.38
C PRO A 108 -15.00 3.00 -12.40
N GLY A 109 -13.96 2.80 -13.21
CA GLY A 109 -13.53 3.77 -14.22
C GLY A 109 -12.62 4.90 -13.69
N HIS A 110 -12.13 4.81 -12.46
CA HIS A 110 -11.14 5.75 -11.93
C HIS A 110 -9.86 5.72 -12.77
N ALA A 111 -9.40 6.89 -13.25
CA ALA A 111 -8.33 7.01 -14.25
C ALA A 111 -7.00 6.34 -13.84
N LEU A 112 -6.68 6.34 -12.54
CA LEU A 112 -5.45 5.72 -12.03
C LEU A 112 -5.55 4.20 -11.82
N VAL A 113 -6.77 3.64 -11.73
CA VAL A 113 -6.98 2.24 -11.39
C VAL A 113 -7.11 1.41 -12.69
N PRO A 114 -6.32 0.33 -12.85
CA PRO A 114 -6.43 -0.53 -14.01
C PRO A 114 -7.80 -1.22 -14.07
N ALA A 115 -8.28 -1.50 -15.28
CA ALA A 115 -9.53 -2.21 -15.51
C ALA A 115 -9.41 -3.70 -15.12
N ARG A 116 -9.49 -3.97 -13.81
CA ARG A 116 -9.40 -5.30 -13.21
C ARG A 116 -10.68 -5.61 -12.44
N PRO A 117 -11.70 -6.20 -13.08
CA PRO A 117 -13.01 -6.44 -12.46
C PRO A 117 -12.95 -7.50 -11.35
N ASP A 118 -11.91 -8.32 -11.33
CA ASP A 118 -11.60 -9.35 -10.33
C ASP A 118 -10.98 -8.78 -9.04
N VAL A 119 -10.48 -7.55 -9.08
CA VAL A 119 -9.79 -6.87 -7.98
C VAL A 119 -10.65 -5.74 -7.43
N LEU A 120 -10.61 -5.56 -6.11
CA LEU A 120 -11.21 -4.44 -5.40
C LEU A 120 -10.10 -3.47 -5.00
N PHE A 121 -10.36 -2.17 -5.17
CA PHE A 121 -9.43 -1.10 -4.86
C PHE A 121 -10.05 -0.15 -3.84
N MET A 122 -9.29 0.20 -2.80
CA MET A 122 -9.63 1.30 -1.89
C MET A 122 -8.52 2.34 -1.96
N ALA A 123 -8.87 3.62 -1.79
CA ALA A 123 -7.94 4.74 -1.89
C ALA A 123 -7.90 5.54 -0.59
N TYR A 124 -6.70 5.93 -0.18
CA TYR A 124 -6.43 6.94 0.81
C TYR A 124 -5.76 8.12 0.11
N ASN A 125 -6.34 9.30 0.23
CA ASN A 125 -5.76 10.51 -0.34
C ASN A 125 -5.12 11.29 0.80
N PHE A 126 -3.88 11.72 0.61
CA PHE A 126 -3.25 12.61 1.58
C PHE A 126 -3.93 13.99 1.49
N ASP A 127 -4.25 14.56 2.65
CA ASP A 127 -4.75 15.93 2.72
C ASP A 127 -3.65 16.87 2.22
N ARG A 128 -3.82 17.38 1.01
CA ARG A 128 -3.02 18.51 0.55
C ARG A 128 -3.64 19.71 1.22
N ASP A 129 -2.95 20.29 2.20
CA ASP A 129 -3.38 21.47 2.94
C ASP A 129 -4.29 22.36 2.07
N SER A 130 -5.53 22.51 2.50
CA SER A 130 -6.43 23.51 1.96
C SER A 130 -5.72 24.85 2.17
N SER A 131 -5.16 25.38 1.08
CA SER A 131 -4.39 26.63 1.06
C SER A 131 -5.21 27.81 1.54
#